data_AF-A0A8B9AKD7-F1
#
_entry.id   AF-A0A8B9AKD7-F1
#
_cell.length_a   1.000
_cell.length_b   1.000
_cell.length_c   1.000
_cell.angle_alpha   90.00
_cell.angle_beta   90.00
_cell.angle_gamma   90.00
#
_symmetry.space_group_name_H-M   'P 1'
#
loop_
_entity.id
_entity.type
_entity.pdbx_description
1 polymer ?
#
loop_
_entity_poly.entity_id
_entity_poly.type
_entity_poly.pdbx_seq_one_letter_code
_entity_poly.pdbx_strand_id
1 'polypeptide(L)'
;MAASKIWMVSIVLSILVVGIRSDAEVEDGTVAEAWDSPLKPEIEQLKSKVAGLESSLSDRTDEVKRKEERIAQLEKIVEEKLATMASLQSEIELLQKKGVVDAQELVGRAGARADELEKQIEKLKNEIEAQTGKGDAFVARAGEAEKKVQELSLKLENLERINDEQRLRLQKSEQALQVAQEQLAKTQLEARSKSDKLREVHGAWLPPWLANHIARCQDLAVSHWNMHGKPALDVFLQKASEKSTQAQKWVEPHLETAKTKWIPAVKEQWVTLITYIRPHVQMVSTKAIEAYWVCTNTVTPHVVKVKELADPYFQEAKKFSKPYVNQVAAVSKPHVENVRLVLKPYTKYVAHAYGKSVESTTACHHQVQAAVHEKLVKHKLTKPLATKELVWFMASALLVLPVFCIYRIFSSIFCKKTRTTRNASSRHASHKHKRRHAGK
;
A
#
# COMPACT_ATOMS: atom_id res chain seq x y z
N MET A 1 -20.81 39.44 59.57
CA MET A 1 -19.48 40.09 59.53
C MET A 1 -19.64 41.36 58.71
N ALA A 2 -19.25 42.56 59.14
CA ALA A 2 -18.79 43.05 60.45
C ALA A 2 -19.32 44.51 60.59
N ALA A 3 -19.82 44.95 61.76
CA ALA A 3 -19.11 45.75 62.77
C ALA A 3 -18.48 47.09 62.26
N SER A 4 -18.48 48.21 62.98
CA SER A 4 -19.12 48.65 64.24
C SER A 4 -18.65 50.10 64.56
N LYS A 5 -19.48 50.91 65.27
CA LYS A 5 -19.16 51.99 66.27
C LYS A 5 -20.13 53.19 66.21
N ILE A 6 -20.52 53.91 67.28
CA ILE A 6 -20.82 53.65 68.73
C ILE A 6 -21.28 55.01 69.38
N TRP A 7 -21.76 55.02 70.65
CA TRP A 7 -22.42 56.11 71.47
C TRP A 7 -23.98 56.13 71.33
N MET A 8 -24.86 56.17 72.36
CA MET A 8 -24.80 55.99 73.85
C MET A 8 -24.04 57.08 74.64
N VAL A 9 -24.47 57.70 75.77
CA VAL A 9 -25.57 57.56 76.79
C VAL A 9 -25.87 59.00 77.34
N SER A 10 -27.02 59.53 77.82
CA SER A 10 -28.40 59.11 78.23
C SER A 10 -28.69 59.11 79.77
N ILE A 11 -29.99 59.13 80.14
CA ILE A 11 -30.63 58.93 81.47
C ILE A 11 -30.66 60.08 82.55
N VAL A 12 -31.90 60.57 82.81
CA VAL A 12 -32.60 60.91 84.08
C VAL A 12 -31.92 61.70 85.22
N LEU A 13 -32.61 62.77 85.70
CA LEU A 13 -32.79 63.08 87.14
C LEU A 13 -34.17 63.75 87.40
N SER A 14 -34.60 63.90 88.66
CA SER A 14 -35.99 64.23 89.03
C SER A 14 -36.13 65.18 90.24
N ILE A 15 -37.18 66.04 90.19
CA ILE A 15 -37.99 66.62 91.29
C ILE A 15 -37.29 67.47 92.39
N LEU A 16 -37.74 68.73 92.54
CA LEU A 16 -38.20 69.49 93.74
C LEU A 16 -38.13 71.00 93.38
N VAL A 17 -39.07 71.95 93.58
CA VAL A 17 -40.23 72.24 94.47
C VAL A 17 -39.99 73.60 95.19
N VAL A 18 -41.05 74.29 95.66
CA VAL A 18 -41.12 75.67 96.22
C VAL A 18 -41.18 76.78 95.13
N GLY A 19 -42.02 77.82 95.21
CA GLY A 19 -43.09 78.18 96.17
C GLY A 19 -43.57 79.65 95.99
N ILE A 20 -44.46 80.15 96.88
CA ILE A 20 -45.16 81.48 96.86
C ILE A 20 -46.40 81.48 95.92
N ARG A 21 -47.67 81.75 96.29
CA ARG A 21 -48.43 82.22 97.49
C ARG A 21 -48.79 83.73 97.57
N SER A 22 -50.10 83.99 97.76
CA SER A 22 -50.73 85.27 98.20
C SER A 22 -50.65 86.47 97.23
N ASP A 23 -51.63 87.38 97.16
CA ASP A 23 -52.90 87.45 97.91
C ASP A 23 -54.03 88.07 97.06
N ALA A 24 -55.25 88.15 97.62
CA ALA A 24 -56.41 88.79 97.00
C ALA A 24 -56.93 89.95 97.86
N GLU A 25 -57.53 90.96 97.22
CA GLU A 25 -58.41 91.92 97.90
C GLU A 25 -59.57 92.34 96.98
N VAL A 26 -60.68 92.77 97.58
CA VAL A 26 -61.97 93.08 96.95
C VAL A 26 -62.48 94.37 97.58
N GLU A 27 -63.14 95.23 96.80
CA GLU A 27 -64.05 96.23 97.36
C GLU A 27 -65.46 96.03 96.75
N ASP A 28 -66.45 95.93 97.63
CA ASP A 28 -67.88 95.83 97.32
C ASP A 28 -68.55 97.18 97.57
N GLY A 29 -69.65 97.44 96.87
CA GLY A 29 -70.33 98.73 96.84
C GLY A 29 -71.81 98.63 96.53
N THR A 30 -72.48 97.55 96.95
CA THR A 30 -73.94 97.38 96.75
C THR A 30 -74.76 97.65 98.01
N VAL A 31 -75.71 98.60 97.93
CA VAL A 31 -76.86 98.69 98.82
C VAL A 31 -78.10 99.00 97.98
N ALA A 32 -79.11 98.14 98.07
CA ALA A 32 -80.42 98.33 97.43
C ALA A 32 -81.43 98.92 98.43
N GLU A 33 -82.55 99.45 97.91
CA GLU A 33 -83.62 99.98 98.75
C GLU A 33 -84.43 98.90 99.48
N ALA A 34 -84.92 99.28 100.67
CA ALA A 34 -86.22 98.92 101.26
C ALA A 34 -86.54 97.48 101.75
N TRP A 35 -86.63 97.38 103.09
CA TRP A 35 -87.62 96.59 103.89
C TRP A 35 -87.61 95.04 103.85
N ASP A 36 -86.94 94.46 104.87
CA ASP A 36 -87.32 93.30 105.72
C ASP A 36 -87.68 91.88 105.19
N SER A 37 -87.44 90.90 106.10
CA SER A 37 -87.81 89.46 106.10
C SER A 37 -86.75 88.43 105.61
N PRO A 38 -86.77 87.16 106.10
CA PRO A 38 -85.54 86.37 106.27
C PRO A 38 -85.48 85.02 105.53
N LEU A 39 -84.60 84.89 104.52
CA LEU A 39 -84.32 83.64 103.78
C LEU A 39 -82.83 83.48 103.38
N LYS A 40 -81.90 83.75 104.31
CA LYS A 40 -80.47 83.92 103.99
C LYS A 40 -79.62 82.66 103.65
N PRO A 41 -79.81 81.45 104.23
CA PRO A 41 -78.79 80.39 104.17
C PRO A 41 -78.74 79.57 102.87
N GLU A 42 -79.82 79.51 102.09
CA GLU A 42 -79.86 78.65 100.87
C GLU A 42 -79.06 79.24 99.70
N ILE A 43 -78.92 80.56 99.64
CA ILE A 43 -78.27 81.29 98.54
C ILE A 43 -76.76 80.98 98.49
N GLU A 44 -76.08 80.85 99.63
CA GLU A 44 -74.65 80.50 99.67
C GLU A 44 -74.38 79.05 99.20
N GLN A 45 -75.30 78.13 99.49
CA GLN A 45 -75.19 76.75 99.01
C GLN A 45 -75.37 76.66 97.49
N LEU A 46 -76.24 77.49 96.90
CA LEU A 46 -76.36 77.61 95.44
C LEU A 46 -75.10 78.26 94.83
N LYS A 47 -74.58 79.33 95.44
CA LYS A 47 -73.40 80.06 94.93
C LYS A 47 -72.15 79.18 94.87
N SER A 48 -71.91 78.35 95.89
CA SER A 48 -70.79 77.39 95.88
C SER A 48 -70.98 76.24 94.87
N LYS A 49 -72.21 75.77 94.64
CA LYS A 49 -72.52 74.82 93.57
C LYS A 49 -72.31 75.40 92.17
N VAL A 50 -72.68 76.67 91.94
CA VAL A 50 -72.44 77.36 90.66
C VAL A 50 -70.94 77.45 90.39
N ALA A 51 -70.14 77.96 91.34
CA ALA A 51 -68.69 78.05 91.18
C ALA A 51 -68.01 76.69 90.94
N GLY A 52 -68.47 75.62 91.61
CA GLY A 52 -67.99 74.25 91.38
C GLY A 52 -68.36 73.69 90.01
N LEU A 53 -69.54 74.04 89.49
CA LEU A 53 -69.97 73.68 88.14
C LEU A 53 -69.23 74.49 87.07
N GLU A 54 -68.97 75.77 87.29
CA GLU A 54 -68.17 76.63 86.39
C GLU A 54 -66.71 76.15 86.30
N SER A 55 -66.09 75.80 87.44
CA SER A 55 -64.78 75.14 87.48
C SER A 55 -64.79 73.82 86.71
N SER A 56 -65.76 72.94 86.97
CA SER A 56 -65.88 71.67 86.25
C SER A 56 -66.21 71.84 84.76
N LEU A 57 -66.82 72.95 84.35
CA LEU A 57 -67.11 73.28 82.96
C LEU A 57 -65.86 73.82 82.25
N SER A 58 -65.07 74.66 82.92
CA SER A 58 -63.78 75.15 82.42
C SER A 58 -62.80 73.99 82.22
N ASP A 59 -62.63 73.13 83.23
CA ASP A 59 -61.79 71.92 83.15
C ASP A 59 -62.22 71.00 82.00
N ARG A 60 -63.53 70.80 81.81
CA ARG A 60 -64.05 70.01 80.68
C ARG A 60 -63.86 70.70 79.33
N THR A 61 -63.91 72.02 79.27
CA THR A 61 -63.70 72.79 78.04
C THR A 61 -62.25 72.67 77.57
N ASP A 62 -61.29 72.79 78.47
CA ASP A 62 -59.86 72.63 78.12
C ASP A 62 -59.48 71.15 77.90
N GLU A 63 -60.14 70.22 78.59
CA GLU A 63 -60.04 68.78 78.30
C GLU A 63 -60.62 68.39 76.93
N VAL A 64 -61.62 69.11 76.42
CA VAL A 64 -62.14 68.96 75.04
C VAL A 64 -61.15 69.52 74.03
N LYS A 65 -60.64 70.75 74.22
CA LYS A 65 -59.58 71.32 73.33
C LYS A 65 -58.38 70.39 73.20
N ARG A 66 -57.86 69.87 74.32
CA ARG A 66 -56.74 68.90 74.35
C ARG A 66 -57.05 67.59 73.61
N LYS A 67 -58.33 67.25 73.39
CA LYS A 67 -58.76 66.09 72.61
C LYS A 67 -58.93 66.44 71.13
N GLU A 68 -59.47 67.61 70.81
CA GLU A 68 -59.54 68.11 69.43
C GLU A 68 -58.14 68.30 68.83
N GLU A 69 -57.18 68.85 69.58
CA GLU A 69 -55.77 68.94 69.18
C GLU A 69 -55.15 67.56 68.89
N ARG A 70 -55.49 66.54 69.69
CA ARG A 70 -55.04 65.16 69.48
C ARG A 70 -55.73 64.49 68.31
N ILE A 71 -57.01 64.78 68.06
CA ILE A 71 -57.76 64.28 66.90
C ILE A 71 -57.14 64.86 65.63
N ALA A 72 -56.93 66.18 65.55
CA ALA A 72 -56.28 66.81 64.40
C ALA A 72 -54.85 66.27 64.13
N GLN A 73 -54.09 65.95 65.18
CA GLN A 73 -52.79 65.28 65.04
C GLN A 73 -52.93 63.84 64.48
N LEU A 74 -53.92 63.07 64.95
CA LEU A 74 -54.19 61.71 64.46
C LEU A 74 -54.71 61.72 63.01
N GLU A 75 -55.59 62.65 62.66
CA GLU A 75 -56.09 62.85 61.29
C GLU A 75 -54.95 63.18 60.34
N LYS A 76 -54.05 64.10 60.71
CA LYS A 76 -52.84 64.40 59.93
C LYS A 76 -51.94 63.17 59.74
N ILE A 77 -51.77 62.34 60.79
CA ILE A 77 -51.01 61.09 60.69
C ILE A 77 -51.73 60.08 59.76
N VAL A 78 -53.06 60.02 59.78
CA VAL A 78 -53.84 59.16 58.87
C VAL A 78 -53.73 59.62 57.42
N GLU A 79 -53.85 60.92 57.14
CA GLU A 79 -53.59 61.52 55.82
C GLU A 79 -52.18 61.18 55.30
N GLU A 80 -51.15 61.40 56.13
CA GLU A 80 -49.75 61.04 55.79
C GLU A 80 -49.61 59.54 55.51
N LYS A 81 -50.27 58.67 56.28
CA LYS A 81 -50.25 57.22 56.05
C LYS A 81 -50.97 56.83 54.77
N LEU A 82 -52.15 57.38 54.48
CA LEU A 82 -52.90 57.14 53.25
C LEU A 82 -52.09 57.58 52.01
N ALA A 83 -51.43 58.74 52.07
CA ALA A 83 -50.53 59.19 51.02
C ALA A 83 -49.34 58.23 50.79
N THR A 84 -48.68 57.74 51.86
CA THR A 84 -47.61 56.74 51.71
C THR A 84 -48.13 55.39 51.17
N MET A 85 -49.34 54.98 51.52
CA MET A 85 -49.94 53.73 51.05
C MET A 85 -50.30 53.81 49.55
N ALA A 86 -50.85 54.94 49.10
CA ALA A 86 -51.10 55.20 47.68
C ALA A 86 -49.81 55.23 46.86
N SER A 87 -48.74 55.82 47.39
CA SER A 87 -47.41 55.82 46.77
C SER A 87 -46.89 54.39 46.58
N LEU A 88 -46.87 53.58 47.65
CA LEU A 88 -46.42 52.19 47.63
C LEU A 88 -47.26 51.31 46.69
N GLN A 89 -48.58 51.53 46.65
CA GLN A 89 -49.47 50.80 45.73
C GLN A 89 -49.15 51.12 44.25
N SER A 90 -48.85 52.38 43.93
CA SER A 90 -48.42 52.75 42.57
C SER A 90 -47.04 52.18 42.20
N GLU A 91 -46.12 52.06 43.16
CA GLU A 91 -44.81 51.44 42.98
C GLU A 91 -44.93 49.92 42.76
N ILE A 92 -45.82 49.24 43.51
CA ILE A 92 -46.14 47.82 43.32
C ILE A 92 -46.72 47.59 41.92
N GLU A 93 -47.68 48.40 41.46
CA GLU A 93 -48.23 48.29 40.11
C GLU A 93 -47.18 48.50 39.01
N LEU A 94 -46.26 49.45 39.20
CA LEU A 94 -45.18 49.74 38.26
C LEU A 94 -44.19 48.58 38.19
N LEU A 95 -43.77 48.04 39.34
CA LEU A 95 -42.90 46.86 39.44
C LEU A 95 -43.57 45.61 38.84
N GLN A 96 -44.87 45.41 39.07
CA GLN A 96 -45.61 44.27 38.53
C GLN A 96 -45.77 44.35 37.01
N LYS A 97 -46.13 45.52 36.47
CA LYS A 97 -46.19 45.77 35.01
C LYS A 97 -44.80 45.57 34.38
N LYS A 98 -43.75 46.11 34.98
CA LYS A 98 -42.37 45.94 34.49
C LYS A 98 -41.92 44.47 34.51
N GLY A 99 -42.14 43.76 35.61
CA GLY A 99 -41.75 42.35 35.74
C GLY A 99 -42.42 41.44 34.71
N VAL A 100 -43.69 41.69 34.37
CA VAL A 100 -44.39 40.96 33.30
C VAL A 100 -43.80 41.27 31.92
N VAL A 101 -43.51 42.54 31.62
CA VAL A 101 -42.91 42.95 30.34
C VAL A 101 -41.49 42.39 30.17
N ASP A 102 -40.61 42.56 31.17
CA ASP A 102 -39.23 42.08 31.13
C ASP A 102 -39.19 40.54 30.98
N ALA A 103 -40.08 39.82 31.68
CA ALA A 103 -40.19 38.37 31.57
C ALA A 103 -40.71 37.93 30.19
N GLN A 104 -41.73 38.60 29.64
CA GLN A 104 -42.29 38.24 28.33
C GLN A 104 -41.33 38.56 27.17
N GLU A 105 -40.54 39.64 27.28
CA GLU A 105 -39.47 39.94 26.31
C GLU A 105 -38.31 38.94 26.40
N LEU A 106 -37.98 38.44 27.60
CA LEU A 106 -37.00 37.36 27.79
C LEU A 106 -37.50 36.02 27.22
N VAL A 107 -38.76 35.65 27.47
CA VAL A 107 -39.36 34.42 26.90
C VAL A 107 -39.42 34.49 25.37
N GLY A 108 -39.82 35.63 24.80
CA GLY A 108 -39.81 35.84 23.34
C GLY A 108 -38.41 35.71 22.72
N ARG A 109 -37.38 36.30 23.37
CA ARG A 109 -35.98 36.16 22.94
C ARG A 109 -35.42 34.74 23.15
N ALA A 110 -35.92 33.98 24.12
CA ALA A 110 -35.56 32.59 24.32
C ALA A 110 -36.18 31.68 23.23
N GLY A 111 -37.47 31.88 22.92
CA GLY A 111 -38.17 31.16 21.83
C GLY A 111 -37.50 31.38 20.47
N ALA A 112 -37.28 32.64 20.08
CA ALA A 112 -36.62 32.96 18.80
C ALA A 112 -35.19 32.38 18.68
N ARG A 113 -34.50 32.14 19.80
CA ARG A 113 -33.20 31.43 19.83
C ARG A 113 -33.36 29.92 19.74
N ALA A 114 -34.41 29.34 20.31
CA ALA A 114 -34.73 27.92 20.17
C ALA A 114 -35.09 27.60 18.70
N ASP A 115 -35.97 28.39 18.07
CA ASP A 115 -36.38 28.23 16.67
C ASP A 115 -35.18 28.28 15.70
N GLU A 116 -34.18 29.12 16.00
CA GLU A 116 -32.96 29.25 15.20
C GLU A 116 -31.99 28.08 15.44
N LEU A 117 -31.83 27.64 16.68
CA LEU A 117 -31.04 26.44 17.01
C LEU A 117 -31.67 25.18 16.39
N GLU A 118 -33.00 25.05 16.38
CA GLU A 118 -33.69 23.92 15.76
C GLU A 118 -33.47 23.88 14.23
N LYS A 119 -33.55 25.02 13.54
CA LYS A 119 -33.18 25.13 12.12
C LYS A 119 -31.72 24.76 11.87
N GLN A 120 -30.80 25.14 12.76
CA GLN A 120 -29.39 24.78 12.64
C GLN A 120 -29.16 23.29 12.87
N ILE A 121 -29.84 22.66 13.84
CA ILE A 121 -29.81 21.23 14.10
C ILE A 121 -30.34 20.45 12.89
N GLU A 122 -31.51 20.82 12.36
CA GLU A 122 -32.11 20.11 11.23
C GLU A 122 -31.26 20.30 9.96
N LYS A 123 -30.66 21.48 9.73
CA LYS A 123 -29.67 21.67 8.65
C LYS A 123 -28.44 20.76 8.83
N LEU A 124 -27.87 20.68 10.03
CA LEU A 124 -26.71 19.82 10.32
C LEU A 124 -27.04 18.33 10.15
N LYS A 125 -28.24 17.90 10.55
CA LYS A 125 -28.75 16.54 10.34
C LYS A 125 -28.83 16.19 8.85
N ASN A 126 -29.43 17.06 8.04
CA ASN A 126 -29.50 16.86 6.58
C ASN A 126 -28.08 16.84 5.92
N GLU A 127 -27.15 17.68 6.39
CA GLU A 127 -25.74 17.64 5.97
C GLU A 127 -25.07 16.30 6.34
N ILE A 128 -25.29 15.79 7.56
CA ILE A 128 -24.76 14.50 8.04
C ILE A 128 -25.32 13.32 7.23
N GLU A 129 -26.63 13.27 6.98
CA GLU A 129 -27.25 12.23 6.14
C GLU A 129 -26.68 12.26 4.72
N ALA A 130 -26.55 13.45 4.13
CA ALA A 130 -25.94 13.64 2.80
C ALA A 130 -24.43 13.32 2.75
N GLN A 131 -23.69 13.45 3.85
CA GLN A 131 -22.29 13.01 3.94
C GLN A 131 -22.18 11.49 4.15
N THR A 132 -23.09 10.90 4.94
CA THR A 132 -23.14 9.45 5.18
C THR A 132 -23.39 8.69 3.87
N GLY A 133 -24.39 9.10 3.08
CA GLY A 133 -24.66 8.49 1.78
C GLY A 133 -23.52 8.64 0.76
N LYS A 134 -22.72 9.73 0.83
CA LYS A 134 -21.46 9.84 0.06
C LYS A 134 -20.41 8.85 0.57
N GLY A 135 -20.30 8.69 1.90
CA GLY A 135 -19.46 7.69 2.54
C GLY A 135 -19.76 6.28 2.06
N ASP A 136 -21.03 5.87 2.08
CA ASP A 136 -21.47 4.55 1.60
C ASP A 136 -21.14 4.34 0.11
N ALA A 137 -21.34 5.36 -0.73
CA ALA A 137 -20.95 5.32 -2.13
C ALA A 137 -19.43 5.18 -2.34
N PHE A 138 -18.61 5.82 -1.49
CA PHE A 138 -17.16 5.63 -1.50
C PHE A 138 -16.75 4.24 -1.00
N VAL A 139 -17.39 3.70 0.04
CA VAL A 139 -17.15 2.33 0.54
C VAL A 139 -17.52 1.29 -0.51
N ALA A 140 -18.66 1.44 -1.19
CA ALA A 140 -19.07 0.56 -2.29
C ALA A 140 -18.06 0.60 -3.44
N ARG A 141 -17.60 1.79 -3.86
CA ARG A 141 -16.54 1.96 -4.87
C ARG A 141 -15.21 1.35 -4.42
N ALA A 142 -14.84 1.49 -3.14
CA ALA A 142 -13.62 0.90 -2.60
C ALA A 142 -13.66 -0.63 -2.63
N GLY A 143 -14.76 -1.26 -2.22
CA GLY A 143 -14.95 -2.71 -2.30
C GLY A 143 -15.01 -3.25 -3.74
N GLU A 144 -15.52 -2.47 -4.70
CA GLU A 144 -15.45 -2.82 -6.12
C GLU A 144 -14.02 -2.71 -6.68
N ALA A 145 -13.25 -1.70 -6.25
CA ALA A 145 -11.84 -1.55 -6.61
C ALA A 145 -10.97 -2.64 -5.99
N GLU A 146 -11.22 -3.03 -4.74
CA GLU A 146 -10.52 -4.11 -4.06
C GLU A 146 -10.72 -5.45 -4.78
N LYS A 147 -11.96 -5.79 -5.17
CA LYS A 147 -12.26 -6.99 -5.97
C LYS A 147 -11.48 -7.00 -7.30
N LYS A 148 -11.37 -5.84 -7.97
CA LYS A 148 -10.57 -5.70 -9.20
C LYS A 148 -9.06 -5.85 -8.94
N VAL A 149 -8.54 -5.38 -7.81
CA VAL A 149 -7.14 -5.60 -7.40
C VAL A 149 -6.88 -7.08 -7.11
N GLN A 150 -7.77 -7.75 -6.38
CA GLN A 150 -7.67 -9.20 -6.12
C GLN A 150 -7.71 -10.01 -7.43
N GLU A 151 -8.63 -9.69 -8.35
CA GLU A 151 -8.72 -10.34 -9.67
C GLU A 151 -7.44 -10.12 -10.52
N LEU A 152 -6.86 -8.91 -10.49
CA LEU A 152 -5.60 -8.60 -11.17
C LEU A 152 -4.39 -9.31 -10.52
N SER A 153 -4.37 -9.47 -9.19
CA SER A 153 -3.34 -10.22 -8.49
C SER A 153 -3.33 -11.69 -8.89
N LEU A 154 -4.51 -12.33 -8.93
CA LEU A 154 -4.65 -13.72 -9.39
C LEU A 154 -4.26 -13.90 -10.87
N LYS A 155 -4.52 -12.90 -11.72
CA LYS A 155 -4.05 -12.90 -13.12
C LYS A 155 -2.53 -12.74 -13.22
N LEU A 156 -1.92 -11.91 -12.37
CA LEU A 156 -0.47 -11.71 -12.33
C LEU A 156 0.27 -12.97 -11.89
N GLU A 157 -0.17 -13.60 -10.80
CA GLU A 157 0.38 -14.87 -10.29
C GLU A 157 0.30 -15.99 -11.34
N ASN A 158 -0.82 -16.08 -12.06
CA ASN A 158 -0.95 -17.05 -13.16
C ASN A 158 -0.01 -16.77 -14.34
N LEU A 159 0.25 -15.50 -14.67
CA LEU A 159 1.22 -15.12 -15.72
C LEU A 159 2.67 -15.38 -15.27
N GLU A 160 2.99 -15.12 -14.01
CA GLU A 160 4.29 -15.41 -13.41
C GLU A 160 4.60 -16.91 -13.44
N ARG A 161 3.64 -17.75 -12.99
CA ARG A 161 3.74 -19.21 -13.08
C ARG A 161 3.94 -19.71 -14.52
N ILE A 162 3.29 -19.10 -15.51
CA ILE A 162 3.46 -19.44 -16.93
C ILE A 162 4.84 -19.00 -17.44
N ASN A 163 5.35 -17.84 -16.99
CA ASN A 163 6.67 -17.33 -17.37
C ASN A 163 7.79 -18.25 -16.85
N ASP A 164 7.74 -18.66 -15.57
CA ASP A 164 8.72 -19.61 -15.02
C ASP A 164 8.63 -20.99 -15.69
N GLU A 165 7.43 -21.45 -16.05
CA GLU A 165 7.26 -22.69 -16.81
C GLU A 165 7.89 -22.58 -18.22
N GLN A 166 7.74 -21.44 -18.90
CA GLN A 166 8.39 -21.15 -20.18
C GLN A 166 9.92 -21.03 -20.04
N ARG A 167 10.41 -20.34 -19.00
CA ARG A 167 11.83 -20.19 -18.69
C ARG A 167 12.50 -21.54 -18.43
N LEU A 168 11.84 -22.43 -17.68
CA LEU A 168 12.33 -23.79 -17.43
C LEU A 168 12.34 -24.64 -18.71
N ARG A 169 11.33 -24.48 -19.59
CA ARG A 169 11.30 -25.13 -20.91
C ARG A 169 12.44 -24.63 -21.82
N LEU A 170 12.71 -23.32 -21.83
CA LEU A 170 13.82 -22.72 -22.56
C LEU A 170 15.19 -23.20 -22.04
N GLN A 171 15.41 -23.21 -20.73
CA GLN A 171 16.67 -23.70 -20.16
C GLN A 171 16.93 -25.18 -20.50
N LYS A 172 15.89 -26.02 -20.49
CA LYS A 172 15.98 -27.43 -20.92
C LYS A 172 16.29 -27.57 -22.40
N SER A 173 15.70 -26.73 -23.28
CA SER A 173 16.00 -26.77 -24.72
C SER A 173 17.41 -26.24 -25.03
N GLU A 174 17.89 -25.24 -24.29
CA GLU A 174 19.26 -24.73 -24.39
C GLU A 174 20.29 -25.79 -23.98
N GLN A 175 20.08 -26.49 -22.86
CA GLN A 175 20.94 -27.61 -22.44
C GLN A 175 20.95 -28.74 -23.48
N ALA A 176 19.80 -29.11 -24.02
CA ALA A 176 19.72 -30.10 -25.09
C ALA A 176 20.45 -29.65 -26.37
N LEU A 177 20.36 -28.35 -26.71
CA LEU A 177 21.08 -27.76 -27.85
C LEU A 177 22.60 -27.74 -27.63
N GLN A 178 23.08 -27.40 -26.43
CA GLN A 178 24.50 -27.44 -26.08
C GLN A 178 25.05 -28.88 -26.21
N VAL A 179 24.36 -29.88 -25.65
CA VAL A 179 24.74 -31.29 -25.80
C VAL A 179 24.73 -31.72 -27.28
N ALA A 180 23.73 -31.30 -28.07
CA ALA A 180 23.69 -31.58 -29.50
C ALA A 180 24.85 -30.92 -30.26
N GLN A 181 25.22 -29.69 -29.91
CA GLN A 181 26.38 -28.98 -30.47
C GLN A 181 27.71 -29.65 -30.10
N GLU A 182 27.87 -30.14 -28.87
CA GLU A 182 29.05 -30.89 -28.44
C GLU A 182 29.17 -32.23 -29.19
N GLN A 183 28.09 -32.99 -29.33
CA GLN A 183 28.10 -34.23 -30.12
C GLN A 183 28.33 -33.95 -31.62
N LEU A 184 27.80 -32.85 -32.16
CA LEU A 184 28.08 -32.40 -33.53
C LEU A 184 29.57 -32.02 -33.69
N ALA A 185 30.14 -31.25 -32.76
CA ALA A 185 31.55 -30.89 -32.80
C ALA A 185 32.46 -32.12 -32.67
N LYS A 186 32.13 -33.06 -31.78
CA LYS A 186 32.84 -34.34 -31.62
C LYS A 186 32.74 -35.19 -32.89
N THR A 187 31.55 -35.37 -33.45
CA THR A 187 31.37 -36.15 -34.69
C THR A 187 31.99 -35.47 -35.90
N GLN A 188 32.04 -34.14 -35.98
CA GLN A 188 32.82 -33.41 -36.98
C GLN A 188 34.33 -33.60 -36.80
N LEU A 189 34.85 -33.59 -35.58
CA LEU A 189 36.27 -33.87 -35.30
C LEU A 189 36.63 -35.32 -35.62
N GLU A 190 35.76 -36.28 -35.26
CA GLU A 190 35.91 -37.67 -35.68
C GLU A 190 35.86 -37.80 -37.20
N ALA A 191 34.87 -37.22 -37.87
CA ALA A 191 34.73 -37.25 -39.32
C ALA A 191 35.90 -36.56 -40.03
N ARG A 192 36.45 -35.47 -39.49
CA ARG A 192 37.69 -34.84 -39.97
C ARG A 192 38.87 -35.78 -39.78
N SER A 193 39.10 -36.34 -38.60
CA SER A 193 40.21 -37.28 -38.36
C SER A 193 40.11 -38.56 -39.21
N LYS A 194 38.88 -39.05 -39.43
CA LYS A 194 38.57 -40.18 -40.33
C LYS A 194 38.83 -39.76 -41.79
N SER A 195 38.44 -38.55 -42.20
CA SER A 195 38.71 -37.98 -43.53
C SER A 195 40.18 -37.64 -43.78
N ASP A 196 40.94 -37.26 -42.74
CA ASP A 196 42.38 -37.02 -42.80
C ASP A 196 43.11 -38.35 -43.00
N LYS A 197 42.80 -39.38 -42.20
CA LYS A 197 43.26 -40.76 -42.40
C LYS A 197 42.81 -41.32 -43.76
N LEU A 198 41.57 -41.04 -44.18
CA LEU A 198 41.05 -41.47 -45.46
C LEU A 198 41.83 -40.79 -46.58
N ARG A 199 42.11 -39.48 -46.50
CA ARG A 199 42.94 -38.72 -47.46
C ARG A 199 44.40 -39.17 -47.47
N GLU A 200 44.95 -39.63 -46.35
CA GLU A 200 46.28 -40.22 -46.27
C GLU A 200 46.33 -41.58 -46.99
N VAL A 201 45.36 -42.47 -46.72
CA VAL A 201 45.20 -43.75 -47.43
C VAL A 201 44.86 -43.53 -48.92
N HIS A 202 43.97 -42.59 -49.23
CA HIS A 202 43.46 -42.29 -50.57
C HIS A 202 44.45 -41.47 -51.40
N GLY A 203 45.32 -40.68 -50.80
CA GLY A 203 46.48 -40.07 -51.47
C GLY A 203 47.49 -41.11 -51.97
N ALA A 204 47.44 -42.33 -51.44
CA ALA A 204 48.21 -43.49 -51.90
C ALA A 204 47.39 -44.52 -52.70
N TRP A 205 46.05 -44.42 -52.74
CA TRP A 205 45.16 -45.45 -53.28
C TRP A 205 44.20 -44.98 -54.39
N LEU A 206 43.74 -43.71 -54.38
CA LEU A 206 42.96 -43.17 -55.49
C LEU A 206 43.85 -43.05 -56.73
N PRO A 207 43.45 -43.60 -57.89
CA PRO A 207 44.11 -43.31 -59.15
C PRO A 207 44.16 -41.79 -59.39
N PRO A 208 45.25 -41.23 -59.96
CA PRO A 208 45.38 -39.78 -60.15
C PRO A 208 44.23 -39.13 -60.92
N TRP A 209 43.56 -39.85 -61.82
CA TRP A 209 42.37 -39.35 -62.53
C TRP A 209 41.20 -39.06 -61.57
N LEU A 210 40.99 -39.91 -60.55
CA LEU A 210 39.85 -39.82 -59.65
C LEU A 210 40.08 -38.76 -58.56
N ALA A 211 41.32 -38.61 -58.07
CA ALA A 211 41.71 -37.47 -57.26
C ALA A 211 41.51 -36.14 -58.02
N ASN A 212 41.93 -36.08 -59.28
CA ASN A 212 41.74 -34.94 -60.19
C ASN A 212 40.27 -34.75 -60.67
N HIS A 213 39.38 -35.71 -60.38
CA HIS A 213 37.94 -35.55 -60.58
C HIS A 213 37.27 -35.00 -59.32
N ILE A 214 37.59 -35.55 -58.14
CA ILE A 214 37.09 -35.08 -56.84
C ILE A 214 37.52 -33.62 -56.59
N ALA A 215 38.78 -33.27 -56.86
CA ALA A 215 39.25 -31.88 -56.77
C ALA A 215 38.42 -30.96 -57.68
N ARG A 216 38.17 -31.37 -58.93
CA ARG A 216 37.40 -30.61 -59.92
C ARG A 216 35.94 -30.41 -59.50
N CYS A 217 35.33 -31.40 -58.85
CA CYS A 217 34.00 -31.27 -58.24
C CYS A 217 34.00 -30.31 -57.04
N GLN A 218 35.07 -30.31 -56.23
CA GLN A 218 35.24 -29.36 -55.12
C GLN A 218 35.42 -27.93 -55.65
N ASP A 219 36.27 -27.73 -56.66
CA ASP A 219 36.48 -26.43 -57.31
C ASP A 219 35.18 -25.91 -57.95
N LEU A 220 34.42 -26.77 -58.63
CA LEU A 220 33.10 -26.41 -59.18
C LEU A 220 32.10 -26.01 -58.08
N ALA A 221 32.04 -26.77 -56.98
CA ALA A 221 31.14 -26.46 -55.87
C ALA A 221 31.51 -25.14 -55.16
N VAL A 222 32.80 -24.89 -54.93
CA VAL A 222 33.32 -23.65 -54.33
C VAL A 222 33.12 -22.47 -55.28
N SER A 223 33.35 -22.65 -56.58
CA SER A 223 33.11 -21.63 -57.60
C SER A 223 31.62 -21.26 -57.68
N HIS A 224 30.73 -22.26 -57.77
CA HIS A 224 29.28 -22.03 -57.82
C HIS A 224 28.73 -21.40 -56.53
N TRP A 225 29.25 -21.79 -55.37
CA TRP A 225 28.94 -21.13 -54.09
C TRP A 225 29.37 -19.66 -54.08
N ASN A 226 30.59 -19.34 -54.53
CA ASN A 226 31.09 -17.97 -54.56
C ASN A 226 30.41 -17.10 -55.64
N MET A 227 29.98 -17.68 -56.76
CA MET A 227 29.28 -16.98 -57.85
C MET A 227 27.80 -16.70 -57.54
N HIS A 228 27.11 -17.60 -56.83
CA HIS A 228 25.64 -17.51 -56.65
C HIS A 228 25.19 -17.57 -55.19
N GLY A 229 25.71 -18.52 -54.41
CA GLY A 229 25.28 -18.75 -53.03
C GLY A 229 25.64 -17.59 -52.09
N LYS A 230 26.91 -17.16 -52.11
CA LYS A 230 27.40 -16.08 -51.27
C LYS A 230 26.78 -14.71 -51.63
N PRO A 231 26.73 -14.26 -52.91
CA PRO A 231 26.12 -12.97 -53.24
C PRO A 231 24.62 -12.91 -52.90
N ALA A 232 23.88 -14.01 -53.06
CA ALA A 232 22.48 -14.06 -52.65
C ALA A 232 22.29 -13.92 -51.14
N LEU A 233 23.18 -14.53 -50.34
CA LEU A 233 23.18 -14.41 -48.87
C LEU A 233 23.55 -12.99 -48.42
N ASP A 234 24.60 -12.40 -49.01
CA ASP A 234 25.06 -11.05 -48.68
C ASP A 234 23.97 -10.01 -49.02
N VAL A 235 23.31 -10.14 -50.18
CA VAL A 235 22.14 -9.30 -50.57
C VAL A 235 20.96 -9.48 -49.60
N PHE A 236 20.67 -10.70 -49.16
CA PHE A 236 19.59 -10.95 -48.19
C PHE A 236 19.87 -10.29 -46.84
N LEU A 237 21.10 -10.42 -46.32
CA LEU A 237 21.54 -9.79 -45.07
C LEU A 237 21.51 -8.26 -45.17
N GLN A 238 21.98 -7.68 -46.28
CA GLN A 238 21.87 -6.25 -46.53
C GLN A 238 20.42 -5.78 -46.49
N LYS A 239 19.52 -6.42 -47.25
CA LYS A 239 18.09 -6.06 -47.31
C LYS A 239 17.38 -6.17 -45.96
N ALA A 240 17.77 -7.14 -45.13
CA ALA A 240 17.29 -7.26 -43.75
C ALA A 240 17.77 -6.09 -42.87
N SER A 241 19.04 -5.69 -42.99
CA SER A 241 19.60 -4.54 -42.25
C SER A 241 19.01 -3.19 -42.69
N GLU A 242 18.76 -3.01 -43.98
CA GLU A 242 18.08 -1.84 -44.54
C GLU A 242 16.63 -1.75 -44.04
N LYS A 243 15.92 -2.89 -43.95
CA LYS A 243 14.57 -2.92 -43.37
C LYS A 243 14.56 -2.67 -41.86
N SER A 244 15.56 -3.18 -41.13
CA SER A 244 15.72 -2.90 -39.70
C SER A 244 15.98 -1.42 -39.43
N THR A 245 16.87 -0.77 -40.20
CA THR A 245 17.16 0.66 -40.05
C THR A 245 16.04 1.57 -40.58
N GLN A 246 15.30 1.14 -41.62
CA GLN A 246 14.08 1.83 -42.07
C GLN A 246 12.97 1.78 -41.00
N ALA A 247 12.81 0.65 -40.30
CA ALA A 247 11.90 0.54 -39.16
C ALA A 247 12.36 1.42 -37.98
N GLN A 248 13.66 1.45 -37.68
CA GLN A 248 14.22 2.26 -36.60
C GLN A 248 13.94 3.76 -36.78
N LYS A 249 14.08 4.29 -38.00
CA LYS A 249 13.73 5.69 -38.32
C LYS A 249 12.21 5.99 -38.25
N TRP A 250 11.36 4.99 -38.25
CA TRP A 250 9.89 5.13 -38.17
C TRP A 250 9.37 5.17 -36.72
N VAL A 251 10.13 4.71 -35.73
CA VAL A 251 9.65 4.55 -34.35
C VAL A 251 9.53 5.87 -33.59
N GLU A 252 10.46 6.80 -33.82
CA GLU A 252 10.71 7.94 -32.93
C GLU A 252 9.58 8.98 -32.87
N PRO A 253 9.02 9.50 -33.99
CA PRO A 253 7.88 10.42 -33.94
C PRO A 253 6.52 9.72 -33.74
N HIS A 254 6.44 8.41 -34.00
CA HIS A 254 5.16 7.69 -34.01
C HIS A 254 4.80 7.04 -32.67
N LEU A 255 5.70 6.94 -31.70
CA LEU A 255 5.47 6.24 -30.42
C LEU A 255 4.22 6.72 -29.66
N GLU A 256 4.04 8.04 -29.51
CA GLU A 256 2.87 8.61 -28.81
C GLU A 256 1.57 8.53 -29.64
N THR A 257 1.66 8.54 -30.97
CA THR A 257 0.49 8.28 -31.86
C THR A 257 0.10 6.80 -31.82
N ALA A 258 1.07 5.90 -31.72
CA ALA A 258 0.84 4.47 -31.63
C ALA A 258 0.13 4.11 -30.33
N LYS A 259 0.61 4.65 -29.21
CA LYS A 259 0.06 4.52 -27.85
C LYS A 259 -1.40 4.93 -27.74
N THR A 260 -1.83 5.95 -28.49
CA THR A 260 -3.16 6.56 -28.39
C THR A 260 -4.16 6.08 -29.44
N LYS A 261 -3.74 5.91 -30.71
CA LYS A 261 -4.63 5.53 -31.82
C LYS A 261 -4.41 4.11 -32.35
N TRP A 262 -3.18 3.63 -32.41
CA TRP A 262 -2.90 2.33 -33.04
C TRP A 262 -3.11 1.16 -32.10
N ILE A 263 -2.73 1.23 -30.81
CA ILE A 263 -2.92 0.11 -29.86
C ILE A 263 -4.38 -0.40 -29.85
N PRO A 264 -5.43 0.45 -29.81
CA PRO A 264 -6.82 -0.01 -29.93
C PRO A 264 -7.14 -0.66 -31.28
N ALA A 265 -6.88 0.03 -32.40
CA ALA A 265 -7.22 -0.45 -33.74
C ALA A 265 -6.45 -1.73 -34.12
N VAL A 266 -5.18 -1.82 -33.75
CA VAL A 266 -4.34 -3.02 -33.90
C VAL A 266 -4.90 -4.15 -33.04
N LYS A 267 -5.34 -3.90 -31.80
CA LYS A 267 -5.97 -4.93 -30.95
C LYS A 267 -7.24 -5.50 -31.58
N GLU A 268 -8.11 -4.66 -32.15
CA GLU A 268 -9.32 -5.12 -32.86
C GLU A 268 -8.98 -5.91 -34.13
N GLN A 269 -8.06 -5.41 -34.96
CA GLN A 269 -7.60 -6.12 -36.16
C GLN A 269 -6.95 -7.47 -35.82
N TRP A 270 -6.17 -7.56 -34.73
CA TRP A 270 -5.60 -8.82 -34.26
C TRP A 270 -6.66 -9.78 -33.70
N VAL A 271 -7.72 -9.30 -33.04
CA VAL A 271 -8.85 -10.16 -32.63
C VAL A 271 -9.55 -10.74 -33.85
N THR A 272 -9.81 -9.94 -34.90
CA THR A 272 -10.37 -10.40 -36.16
C THR A 272 -9.46 -11.42 -36.85
N LEU A 273 -8.15 -11.14 -36.94
CA LEU A 273 -7.16 -12.04 -37.54
C LEU A 273 -7.04 -13.38 -36.77
N ILE A 274 -7.01 -13.34 -35.44
CA ILE A 274 -7.02 -14.53 -34.58
C ILE A 274 -8.30 -15.34 -34.79
N THR A 275 -9.45 -14.67 -34.95
CA THR A 275 -10.74 -15.34 -35.18
C THR A 275 -10.79 -16.03 -36.55
N TYR A 276 -10.23 -15.41 -37.59
CA TYR A 276 -10.09 -16.00 -38.93
C TYR A 276 -9.09 -17.17 -38.97
N ILE A 277 -7.93 -17.04 -38.33
CA ILE A 277 -6.86 -18.06 -38.36
C ILE A 277 -7.19 -19.29 -37.49
N ARG A 278 -7.96 -19.12 -36.39
CA ARG A 278 -8.33 -20.18 -35.45
C ARG A 278 -8.88 -21.47 -36.09
N PRO A 279 -9.91 -21.45 -36.96
CA PRO A 279 -10.42 -22.66 -37.60
C PRO A 279 -9.37 -23.35 -38.49
N HIS A 280 -8.52 -22.60 -39.19
CA HIS A 280 -7.46 -23.18 -40.02
C HIS A 280 -6.39 -23.87 -39.18
N VAL A 281 -5.96 -23.27 -38.06
CA VAL A 281 -5.01 -23.89 -37.12
C VAL A 281 -5.61 -25.13 -36.46
N GLN A 282 -6.89 -25.08 -36.09
CA GLN A 282 -7.60 -26.25 -35.55
C GLN A 282 -7.69 -27.39 -36.57
N MET A 283 -8.04 -27.09 -37.84
CA MET A 283 -8.13 -28.09 -38.91
C MET A 283 -6.77 -28.70 -39.29
N VAL A 284 -5.69 -27.90 -39.31
CA VAL A 284 -4.33 -28.43 -39.50
C VAL A 284 -3.91 -29.29 -38.29
N SER A 285 -4.27 -28.89 -37.06
CA SER A 285 -3.98 -29.66 -35.85
C SER A 285 -4.69 -31.02 -35.83
N THR A 286 -5.99 -31.07 -36.15
CA THR A 286 -6.71 -32.36 -36.22
C THR A 286 -6.17 -33.26 -37.31
N LYS A 287 -5.89 -32.74 -38.51
CA LYS A 287 -5.29 -33.53 -39.60
C LYS A 287 -3.87 -34.01 -39.31
N ALA A 288 -3.07 -33.22 -38.57
CA ALA A 288 -1.76 -33.66 -38.09
C ALA A 288 -1.87 -34.79 -37.05
N ILE A 289 -2.86 -34.72 -36.14
CA ILE A 289 -3.13 -35.76 -35.14
C ILE A 289 -3.62 -37.05 -35.81
N GLU A 290 -4.54 -36.96 -36.78
CA GLU A 290 -4.99 -38.10 -37.59
C GLU A 290 -3.82 -38.77 -38.32
N ALA A 291 -3.00 -37.99 -39.03
CA ALA A 291 -1.83 -38.49 -39.77
C ALA A 291 -0.79 -39.13 -38.83
N TYR A 292 -0.57 -38.54 -37.65
CA TYR A 292 0.31 -39.10 -36.62
C TYR A 292 -0.18 -40.47 -36.12
N TRP A 293 -1.47 -40.61 -35.83
CA TRP A 293 -2.06 -41.90 -35.42
C TRP A 293 -2.00 -42.95 -36.53
N VAL A 294 -2.34 -42.60 -37.78
CA VAL A 294 -2.23 -43.51 -38.92
C VAL A 294 -0.79 -43.97 -39.14
N CYS A 295 0.17 -43.05 -39.09
CA CYS A 295 1.60 -43.36 -39.19
C CYS A 295 2.04 -44.30 -38.04
N THR A 296 1.71 -43.96 -36.79
CA THR A 296 2.06 -44.76 -35.60
C THR A 296 1.49 -46.18 -35.69
N ASN A 297 0.21 -46.32 -36.07
CA ASN A 297 -0.44 -47.63 -36.21
C ASN A 297 0.13 -48.46 -37.36
N THR A 298 0.61 -47.82 -38.42
CA THR A 298 1.25 -48.50 -39.57
C THR A 298 2.69 -48.92 -39.25
N VAL A 299 3.45 -48.08 -38.52
CA VAL A 299 4.87 -48.30 -38.22
C VAL A 299 5.07 -49.26 -37.04
N THR A 300 4.21 -49.23 -36.02
CA THR A 300 4.30 -50.10 -34.83
C THR A 300 4.50 -51.60 -35.15
N PRO A 301 3.68 -52.27 -36.00
CA PRO A 301 3.88 -53.68 -36.32
C PRO A 301 5.19 -53.97 -37.07
N HIS A 302 5.75 -52.99 -37.78
CA HIS A 302 7.06 -53.12 -38.43
C HIS A 302 8.20 -53.00 -37.41
N VAL A 303 8.10 -52.08 -36.45
CA VAL A 303 9.06 -51.95 -35.34
C VAL A 303 9.06 -53.19 -34.45
N VAL A 304 7.89 -53.78 -34.18
CA VAL A 304 7.77 -55.06 -33.45
C VAL A 304 8.47 -56.18 -34.21
N LYS A 305 8.18 -56.39 -35.50
CA LYS A 305 8.85 -57.41 -36.33
C LYS A 305 10.37 -57.23 -36.41
N VAL A 306 10.85 -55.99 -36.54
CA VAL A 306 12.31 -55.70 -36.54
C VAL A 306 12.94 -56.04 -35.19
N LYS A 307 12.24 -55.78 -34.07
CA LYS A 307 12.70 -56.15 -32.74
C LYS A 307 12.73 -57.67 -32.54
N GLU A 308 11.70 -58.38 -32.98
CA GLU A 308 11.60 -59.85 -32.92
C GLU A 308 12.69 -60.52 -33.76
N LEU A 309 12.98 -60.01 -34.95
CA LEU A 309 14.08 -60.48 -35.81
C LEU A 309 15.47 -60.17 -35.21
N ALA A 310 15.62 -59.07 -34.47
CA ALA A 310 16.89 -58.65 -33.90
C ALA A 310 17.23 -59.31 -32.56
N ASP A 311 16.24 -59.63 -31.72
CA ASP A 311 16.49 -60.14 -30.36
C ASP A 311 17.37 -61.41 -30.33
N PRO A 312 17.19 -62.44 -31.21
CA PRO A 312 18.07 -63.60 -31.25
C PRO A 312 19.55 -63.23 -31.41
N TYR A 313 19.87 -62.30 -32.32
CA TYR A 313 21.23 -61.82 -32.53
C TYR A 313 21.77 -61.04 -31.32
N PHE A 314 20.92 -60.25 -30.64
CA PHE A 314 21.30 -59.57 -29.41
C PHE A 314 21.54 -60.54 -28.24
N GLN A 315 20.72 -61.59 -28.07
CA GLN A 315 20.99 -62.61 -27.05
C GLN A 315 22.26 -63.41 -27.39
N GLU A 316 22.52 -63.71 -28.66
CA GLU A 316 23.75 -64.40 -29.09
C GLU A 316 24.99 -63.54 -28.81
N ALA A 317 25.01 -62.28 -29.26
CA ALA A 317 26.10 -61.34 -28.97
C ALA A 317 26.30 -61.13 -27.45
N LYS A 318 25.23 -61.19 -26.66
CA LYS A 318 25.27 -61.13 -25.19
C LYS A 318 25.84 -62.41 -24.56
N LYS A 319 25.59 -63.61 -25.10
CA LYS A 319 26.28 -64.84 -24.67
C LYS A 319 27.79 -64.72 -24.90
N PHE A 320 28.20 -64.28 -26.09
CA PHE A 320 29.61 -64.13 -26.46
C PHE A 320 30.35 -63.04 -25.66
N SER A 321 29.73 -61.89 -25.43
CA SER A 321 30.39 -60.74 -24.77
C SER A 321 30.41 -60.83 -23.24
N LYS A 322 29.39 -61.41 -22.61
CA LYS A 322 29.27 -61.51 -21.14
C LYS A 322 30.49 -62.11 -20.41
N PRO A 323 31.15 -63.22 -20.86
CA PRO A 323 32.34 -63.73 -20.19
C PRO A 323 33.50 -62.73 -20.20
N TYR A 324 33.76 -62.05 -21.34
CA TYR A 324 34.83 -61.06 -21.43
C TYR A 324 34.54 -59.81 -20.59
N VAL A 325 33.30 -59.32 -20.58
CA VAL A 325 32.88 -58.20 -19.72
C VAL A 325 33.06 -58.56 -18.24
N ASN A 326 32.66 -59.78 -17.84
CA ASN A 326 32.87 -60.27 -16.48
C ASN A 326 34.36 -60.41 -16.13
N GLN A 327 35.20 -60.86 -17.06
CA GLN A 327 36.64 -61.00 -16.86
C GLN A 327 37.33 -59.64 -16.69
N VAL A 328 37.01 -58.66 -17.55
CA VAL A 328 37.52 -57.28 -17.43
C VAL A 328 37.04 -56.63 -16.13
N ALA A 329 35.79 -56.85 -15.72
CA ALA A 329 35.29 -56.39 -14.43
C ALA A 329 36.02 -57.05 -13.24
N ALA A 330 36.26 -58.35 -13.29
CA ALA A 330 36.97 -59.08 -12.23
C ALA A 330 38.43 -58.63 -12.08
N VAL A 331 39.14 -58.46 -13.20
CA VAL A 331 40.55 -57.99 -13.20
C VAL A 331 40.66 -56.52 -12.77
N SER A 332 39.75 -55.65 -13.20
CA SER A 332 39.80 -54.23 -12.85
C SER A 332 39.33 -53.92 -11.42
N LYS A 333 38.45 -54.74 -10.83
CA LYS A 333 37.90 -54.55 -9.48
C LYS A 333 38.95 -54.24 -8.39
N PRO A 334 40.00 -55.06 -8.16
CA PRO A 334 40.98 -54.78 -7.11
C PRO A 334 41.77 -53.49 -7.36
N HIS A 335 42.04 -53.13 -8.62
CA HIS A 335 42.71 -51.88 -8.96
C HIS A 335 41.83 -50.66 -8.69
N VAL A 336 40.54 -50.72 -9.05
CA VAL A 336 39.55 -49.65 -8.76
C VAL A 336 39.33 -49.51 -7.25
N GLU A 337 39.25 -50.61 -6.51
CA GLU A 337 39.12 -50.59 -5.05
C GLU A 337 40.37 -50.02 -4.36
N ASN A 338 41.58 -50.38 -4.82
CA ASN A 338 42.83 -49.80 -4.31
C ASN A 338 42.93 -48.29 -4.59
N VAL A 339 42.66 -47.84 -5.82
CA VAL A 339 42.63 -46.41 -6.17
C VAL A 339 41.61 -45.66 -5.30
N ARG A 340 40.43 -46.25 -5.04
CA ARG A 340 39.41 -45.67 -4.15
C ARG A 340 39.86 -45.58 -2.69
N LEU A 341 40.68 -46.53 -2.21
CA LEU A 341 41.28 -46.48 -0.88
C LEU A 341 42.37 -45.40 -0.78
N VAL A 342 43.27 -45.31 -1.77
CA VAL A 342 44.35 -44.31 -1.82
C VAL A 342 43.79 -42.88 -1.93
N LEU A 343 42.69 -42.66 -2.66
CA LEU A 343 42.02 -41.35 -2.74
C LEU A 343 41.12 -41.03 -1.52
N LYS A 344 40.88 -41.97 -0.60
CA LYS A 344 39.99 -41.79 0.56
C LYS A 344 40.45 -40.69 1.55
N PRO A 345 41.74 -40.54 1.91
CA PRO A 345 42.19 -39.39 2.71
C PRO A 345 42.13 -38.07 1.93
N TYR A 346 42.51 -38.05 0.65
CA TYR A 346 42.50 -36.83 -0.16
C TYR A 346 41.08 -36.29 -0.40
N THR A 347 40.11 -37.17 -0.66
CA THR A 347 38.71 -36.78 -0.80
C THR A 347 38.10 -36.25 0.50
N LYS A 348 38.50 -36.76 1.68
CA LYS A 348 38.15 -36.15 2.98
C LYS A 348 38.76 -34.75 3.14
N TYR A 349 40.04 -34.56 2.83
CA TYR A 349 40.70 -33.26 2.92
C TYR A 349 40.06 -32.22 1.99
N VAL A 350 39.80 -32.60 0.73
CA VAL A 350 39.12 -31.73 -0.24
C VAL A 350 37.70 -31.40 0.20
N ALA A 351 36.93 -32.36 0.75
CA ALA A 351 35.59 -32.10 1.27
C ALA A 351 35.61 -31.12 2.47
N HIS A 352 36.56 -31.25 3.40
CA HIS A 352 36.69 -30.32 4.52
C HIS A 352 37.13 -28.92 4.08
N ALA A 353 38.12 -28.83 3.19
CA ALA A 353 38.56 -27.56 2.61
C ALA A 353 37.41 -26.86 1.85
N TYR A 354 36.65 -27.61 1.04
CA TYR A 354 35.48 -27.11 0.34
C TYR A 354 34.39 -26.61 1.29
N GLY A 355 34.07 -27.35 2.35
CA GLY A 355 33.11 -26.92 3.39
C GLY A 355 33.51 -25.59 4.01
N LYS A 356 34.77 -25.47 4.46
CA LYS A 356 35.31 -24.23 5.04
C LYS A 356 35.33 -23.06 4.03
N SER A 357 35.56 -23.34 2.75
CA SER A 357 35.42 -22.33 1.68
C SER A 357 33.96 -21.88 1.50
N VAL A 358 32.99 -22.81 1.50
CA VAL A 358 31.55 -22.48 1.39
C VAL A 358 31.06 -21.66 2.58
N GLU A 359 31.47 -22.00 3.81
CA GLU A 359 31.23 -21.20 5.02
C GLU A 359 31.79 -19.77 4.87
N SER A 360 33.04 -19.64 4.43
CA SER A 360 33.67 -18.33 4.21
C SER A 360 33.00 -17.52 3.08
N THR A 361 32.57 -18.18 2.00
CA THR A 361 31.88 -17.52 0.88
C THR A 361 30.47 -17.08 1.26
N THR A 362 29.72 -17.89 2.03
CA THR A 362 28.37 -17.52 2.49
C THR A 362 28.41 -16.39 3.52
N ALA A 363 29.35 -16.41 4.47
CA ALA A 363 29.56 -15.28 5.38
C ALA A 363 29.91 -13.98 4.64
N CYS A 364 30.80 -14.05 3.63
CA CYS A 364 31.14 -12.91 2.79
C CYS A 364 29.95 -12.42 1.95
N HIS A 365 29.15 -13.33 1.40
CA HIS A 365 27.93 -13.01 0.65
C HIS A 365 26.93 -12.24 1.52
N HIS A 366 26.65 -12.70 2.75
CA HIS A 366 25.79 -12.00 3.70
C HIS A 366 26.33 -10.61 4.07
N GLN A 367 27.65 -10.44 4.21
CA GLN A 367 28.25 -9.13 4.47
C GLN A 367 28.05 -8.17 3.27
N VAL A 368 28.23 -8.65 2.04
CA VAL A 368 27.98 -7.86 0.83
C VAL A 368 26.49 -7.56 0.65
N GLN A 369 25.59 -8.51 0.95
CA GLN A 369 24.14 -8.28 0.95
C GLN A 369 23.75 -7.13 1.90
N ALA A 370 24.28 -7.11 3.13
CA ALA A 370 24.01 -6.05 4.09
C ALA A 370 24.46 -4.66 3.56
N ALA A 371 25.68 -4.55 3.05
CA ALA A 371 26.22 -3.31 2.49
C ALA A 371 25.47 -2.84 1.23
N VAL A 372 25.06 -3.77 0.36
CA VAL A 372 24.23 -3.48 -0.83
C VAL A 372 22.83 -3.02 -0.42
N HIS A 373 22.20 -3.67 0.56
CA HIS A 373 20.88 -3.28 1.06
C HIS A 373 20.91 -1.88 1.70
N GLU A 374 21.90 -1.57 2.56
CA GLU A 374 22.07 -0.23 3.14
C GLU A 374 22.21 0.83 2.03
N LYS A 375 23.10 0.60 1.06
CA LYS A 375 23.29 1.47 -0.11
C LYS A 375 22.00 1.69 -0.90
N LEU A 376 21.22 0.64 -1.18
CA LEU A 376 19.98 0.74 -1.94
C LEU A 376 18.90 1.51 -1.16
N VAL A 377 18.74 1.28 0.14
CA VAL A 377 17.75 1.98 0.98
C VAL A 377 18.10 3.46 1.19
N LYS A 378 19.39 3.81 1.21
CA LYS A 378 19.90 5.16 1.49
C LYS A 378 19.57 6.21 0.41
N HIS A 379 19.37 5.80 -0.85
CA HIS A 379 19.01 6.72 -1.93
C HIS A 379 17.53 6.60 -2.35
N LYS A 380 16.86 7.75 -2.49
CA LYS A 380 15.41 7.86 -2.71
C LYS A 380 14.91 7.15 -3.98
N LEU A 381 15.78 7.00 -4.99
CA LEU A 381 15.48 6.30 -6.27
C LEU A 381 15.70 4.78 -6.21
N THR A 382 16.65 4.30 -5.40
CA THR A 382 16.99 2.87 -5.29
C THR A 382 16.28 2.15 -4.14
N LYS A 383 15.65 2.90 -3.22
CA LYS A 383 14.82 2.34 -2.14
C LYS A 383 13.77 1.31 -2.62
N PRO A 384 13.00 1.51 -3.71
CA PRO A 384 12.10 0.47 -4.24
C PRO A 384 12.82 -0.74 -4.86
N LEU A 385 14.11 -0.64 -5.19
CA LEU A 385 14.94 -1.74 -5.70
C LEU A 385 15.60 -2.55 -4.55
N ALA A 386 15.41 -2.18 -3.28
CA ALA A 386 16.02 -2.85 -2.13
C ALA A 386 15.36 -4.20 -1.76
N THR A 387 14.82 -4.94 -2.74
CA THR A 387 14.18 -6.25 -2.53
C THR A 387 15.20 -7.31 -2.14
N LYS A 388 14.79 -8.30 -1.33
CA LYS A 388 15.67 -9.36 -0.82
C LYS A 388 16.40 -10.11 -1.95
N GLU A 389 15.68 -10.36 -3.06
CA GLU A 389 16.21 -11.07 -4.22
C GLU A 389 17.22 -10.23 -5.01
N LEU A 390 16.92 -8.95 -5.30
CA LEU A 390 17.88 -8.10 -6.04
C LEU A 390 19.15 -7.88 -5.22
N VAL A 391 19.02 -7.71 -3.89
CA VAL A 391 20.16 -7.67 -2.97
C VAL A 391 20.99 -8.96 -3.03
N TRP A 392 20.34 -10.14 -3.07
CA TRP A 392 21.01 -11.43 -3.23
C TRP A 392 21.76 -11.55 -4.56
N PHE A 393 21.11 -11.20 -5.69
CA PHE A 393 21.74 -11.26 -7.01
C PHE A 393 22.89 -10.26 -7.16
N MET A 394 22.75 -9.03 -6.64
CA MET A 394 23.80 -8.02 -6.68
C MET A 394 25.01 -8.41 -5.82
N ALA A 395 24.79 -9.00 -4.64
CA ALA A 395 25.88 -9.55 -3.83
C ALA A 395 26.60 -10.71 -4.51
N SER A 396 25.85 -11.63 -5.14
CA SER A 396 26.42 -12.72 -5.96
C SER A 396 27.26 -12.17 -7.13
N ALA A 397 26.75 -11.16 -7.86
CA ALA A 397 27.44 -10.57 -9.00
C ALA A 397 28.75 -9.87 -8.58
N LEU A 398 28.75 -9.11 -7.49
CA LEU A 398 29.92 -8.43 -6.95
C LEU A 398 31.04 -9.39 -6.52
N LEU A 399 30.70 -10.60 -6.05
CA LEU A 399 31.67 -11.62 -5.66
C LEU A 399 32.18 -12.46 -6.85
N VAL A 400 31.35 -12.71 -7.86
CA VAL A 400 31.72 -13.54 -9.02
C VAL A 400 32.55 -12.76 -10.06
N LEU A 401 32.28 -11.46 -10.26
CA LEU A 401 32.98 -10.61 -11.23
C LEU A 401 34.51 -10.63 -11.08
N PRO A 402 35.09 -10.38 -9.88
CA PRO A 402 36.55 -10.43 -9.69
C PRO A 402 37.15 -11.80 -10.02
N VAL A 403 36.49 -12.89 -9.60
CA VAL A 403 36.94 -14.26 -9.86
C VAL A 403 36.96 -14.57 -11.36
N PHE A 404 35.93 -14.14 -12.09
CA PHE A 404 35.88 -14.31 -13.55
C PHE A 404 36.96 -13.51 -14.27
N CYS A 405 37.21 -12.25 -13.88
CA CYS A 405 38.29 -11.44 -14.42
C CYS A 405 39.66 -12.10 -14.19
N ILE A 406 39.93 -12.56 -12.96
CA ILE A 406 41.16 -13.28 -12.60
C ILE A 406 41.30 -14.56 -13.44
N TYR A 407 40.25 -15.37 -13.56
CA TYR A 407 40.25 -16.59 -14.37
C TYR A 407 40.63 -16.33 -15.84
N ARG A 408 40.13 -15.25 -16.46
CA ARG A 408 40.51 -14.91 -17.85
C ARG A 408 41.97 -14.49 -17.98
N ILE A 409 42.53 -13.80 -16.99
CA ILE A 409 43.94 -13.38 -16.95
C ILE A 409 44.86 -14.60 -16.79
N PHE A 410 44.55 -15.53 -15.87
CA PHE A 410 45.32 -16.78 -15.75
C PHE A 410 45.21 -17.65 -17.02
N SER A 411 44.01 -17.75 -17.61
CA SER A 411 43.78 -18.55 -18.82
C SER A 411 44.56 -18.06 -20.04
N SER A 412 44.83 -16.76 -20.17
CA SER A 412 45.64 -16.22 -21.28
C SER A 412 47.15 -16.38 -21.07
N ILE A 413 47.62 -16.38 -19.82
CA ILE A 413 49.05 -16.49 -19.47
C ILE A 413 49.56 -17.94 -19.62
N PHE A 414 48.79 -18.93 -19.16
CA PHE A 414 49.26 -20.31 -19.04
C PHE A 414 49.00 -21.21 -20.28
N CYS A 415 48.01 -20.89 -21.11
CA CYS A 415 47.61 -21.73 -22.25
C CYS A 415 48.49 -21.51 -23.51
N LYS A 416 49.79 -21.85 -23.44
CA LYS A 416 50.70 -21.79 -24.61
C LYS A 416 50.41 -22.92 -25.62
N LYS A 417 50.12 -22.53 -26.87
CA LYS A 417 49.74 -23.41 -27.98
C LYS A 417 50.97 -23.95 -28.72
N THR A 418 51.25 -25.24 -28.62
CA THR A 418 52.44 -25.91 -29.20
C THR A 418 52.16 -26.55 -30.58
N ARG A 419 53.22 -26.84 -31.37
CA ARG A 419 53.12 -27.28 -32.77
C ARG A 419 54.37 -28.06 -33.22
N THR A 420 54.22 -29.36 -33.49
CA THR A 420 55.31 -30.33 -33.80
C THR A 420 54.71 -31.53 -34.56
N THR A 421 55.43 -32.33 -35.36
CA THR A 421 55.96 -32.13 -36.73
C THR A 421 56.49 -33.49 -37.23
N ARG A 422 56.17 -33.84 -38.50
CA ARG A 422 56.90 -34.75 -39.43
C ARG A 422 56.87 -36.30 -39.30
N ASN A 423 56.50 -36.90 -40.46
CA ASN A 423 57.12 -38.04 -41.18
C ASN A 423 56.96 -39.50 -40.68
N ALA A 424 57.10 -40.57 -41.51
CA ALA A 424 56.81 -40.79 -42.96
C ALA A 424 57.07 -42.26 -43.40
N SER A 425 56.43 -42.73 -44.50
CA SER A 425 56.75 -43.93 -45.34
C SER A 425 56.50 -45.34 -44.73
N SER A 426 56.31 -46.45 -45.49
CA SER A 426 56.32 -46.76 -46.95
C SER A 426 55.30 -47.89 -47.29
N ARG A 427 54.52 -47.87 -48.40
CA ARG A 427 54.71 -48.52 -49.75
C ARG A 427 55.00 -50.05 -49.75
N HIS A 428 54.57 -50.92 -50.69
CA HIS A 428 53.79 -50.87 -51.97
C HIS A 428 52.67 -51.98 -51.95
N ALA A 429 52.08 -52.66 -52.96
CA ALA A 429 52.18 -52.82 -54.44
C ALA A 429 50.81 -53.32 -55.02
N SER A 430 50.33 -52.93 -56.21
CA SER A 430 50.56 -53.42 -57.61
C SER A 430 49.86 -54.73 -58.05
N HIS A 431 48.80 -54.65 -58.91
CA HIS A 431 48.85 -55.06 -60.34
C HIS A 431 47.51 -54.95 -61.16
N LYS A 432 47.64 -54.50 -62.44
CA LYS A 432 47.03 -54.96 -63.74
C LYS A 432 45.55 -55.49 -63.84
N HIS A 433 44.80 -55.42 -64.97
CA HIS A 433 44.84 -54.65 -66.25
C HIS A 433 43.64 -55.05 -67.19
N LYS A 434 43.28 -54.19 -68.18
CA LYS A 434 42.66 -54.47 -69.52
C LYS A 434 41.14 -54.83 -69.73
N ARG A 435 40.48 -53.91 -70.47
CA ARG A 435 39.80 -54.04 -71.81
C ARG A 435 38.31 -54.46 -72.04
N ARG A 436 37.62 -53.50 -72.71
CA ARG A 436 36.75 -53.58 -73.93
C ARG A 436 35.23 -53.90 -73.82
N HIS A 437 34.53 -53.51 -74.90
CA HIS A 437 33.07 -53.43 -75.04
C HIS A 437 32.43 -54.64 -75.74
N ALA A 438 31.20 -54.96 -75.32
CA ALA A 438 30.04 -55.30 -76.14
C ALA A 438 28.78 -55.07 -75.26
N GLY A 439 27.56 -54.87 -75.78
CA GLY A 439 27.17 -54.79 -77.19
C GLY A 439 25.82 -55.44 -77.51
N LYS A 440 24.77 -55.13 -76.72
CA LYS A 440 23.34 -55.30 -77.04
C LYS A 440 22.52 -54.46 -76.06
#